data_AF-A0A2G9N4A4-F1
#
_entry.id   AF-A0A2G9N4A4-F1
#
_cell.length_a   1.000
_cell.length_b   1.000
_cell.length_c   1.000
_cell.angle_alpha   90.00
_cell.angle_beta   90.00
_cell.angle_gamma   90.00
#
_symmetry.space_group_name_H-M   'P 1'
#
loop_
_entity.id
_entity.type
_entity.pdbx_description
1 polymer ?
#
loop_
_entity_poly.entity_id
_entity_poly.type
_entity_poly.pdbx_seq_one_letter_code
_entity_poly.pdbx_strand_id
1 'polypeptide(L)'
;MTVDELEYGHIRQHLEDMEKEIYVDKLTVSYSGYFSYREFMDMVNRWCEEKGYYREVQSSSEKVTEKGVNKGFSLQLQRKISPVHLSVLNIDISFENMTDETKEVDGRMKNLNKGDVEAVFYGYLMSSRKSRWETKAYTYFFRTLIDKFIYKFDKPKYRGTVIQDGKDFARKMRGFLELYEKKIKD
;
A
#
# COMPACT_ATOMS: atom_id res chain seq x y z
N MET A 1 -3.52 4.80 24.22
CA MET A 1 -2.70 3.90 23.40
C MET A 1 -3.41 2.58 23.34
N THR A 2 -3.96 2.21 22.19
CA THR A 2 -4.66 0.91 22.02
C THR A 2 -3.64 -0.23 21.94
N VAL A 3 -4.10 -1.47 22.17
CA VAL A 3 -3.24 -2.68 22.06
C VAL A 3 -2.61 -2.78 20.67
N ASP A 4 -3.35 -2.38 19.64
CA ASP A 4 -2.88 -2.33 18.26
C ASP A 4 -1.74 -1.31 18.09
N GLU A 5 -1.88 -0.07 18.61
CA GLU A 5 -0.83 0.95 18.52
C GLU A 5 0.49 0.52 19.18
N LEU A 6 0.42 -0.27 20.26
CA LEU A 6 1.59 -0.85 20.91
C LEU A 6 2.23 -1.96 20.06
N GLU A 7 1.44 -2.88 19.49
CA GLU A 7 1.96 -3.94 18.61
C GLU A 7 2.62 -3.35 17.35
N TYR A 8 2.01 -2.34 16.73
CA TYR A 8 2.55 -1.68 15.54
C TYR A 8 3.77 -0.81 15.82
N GLY A 9 3.82 -0.10 16.95
CA GLY A 9 5.02 0.61 17.39
C GLY A 9 6.24 -0.30 17.53
N HIS A 10 6.03 -1.53 18.02
CA HIS A 10 7.08 -2.57 18.07
C HIS A 10 7.44 -3.12 16.69
N ILE A 11 6.48 -3.29 15.77
CA ILE A 11 6.76 -3.71 14.39
C ILE A 11 7.67 -2.68 13.71
N ARG A 12 7.41 -1.38 13.87
CA ARG A 12 8.15 -0.30 13.24
C ARG A 12 9.66 -0.35 13.52
N GLN A 13 10.05 -0.48 14.78
CA GLN A 13 11.47 -0.64 15.16
C GLN A 13 12.11 -1.90 14.56
N HIS A 14 11.33 -2.95 14.33
CA HIS A 14 11.86 -4.20 13.79
C HIS A 14 11.96 -4.21 12.25
N LEU A 15 11.30 -3.29 11.53
CA LEU A 15 11.33 -3.25 10.06
C LEU A 15 12.72 -2.90 9.49
N GLU A 16 13.49 -2.08 10.19
CA GLU A 16 14.83 -1.66 9.76
C GLU A 16 15.81 -2.83 9.73
N ASP A 17 15.68 -3.75 10.70
CA ASP A 17 16.53 -4.93 10.86
C ASP A 17 16.06 -6.15 10.06
N MET A 18 14.91 -6.05 9.38
CA MET A 18 14.35 -7.14 8.59
C MET A 18 14.93 -7.16 7.17
N GLU A 19 15.14 -8.37 6.67
CA GLU A 19 15.54 -8.54 5.28
C GLU A 19 14.38 -8.21 4.36
N LYS A 20 14.66 -7.41 3.33
CA LYS A 20 13.67 -6.91 2.37
C LYS A 20 13.85 -7.62 1.04
N GLU A 21 12.80 -8.26 0.56
CA GLU A 21 12.75 -8.81 -0.80
C GLU A 21 11.68 -8.06 -1.59
N ILE A 22 12.08 -7.45 -2.71
CA ILE A 22 11.19 -6.69 -3.58
C ILE A 22 10.47 -7.65 -4.53
N TYR A 23 9.15 -7.53 -4.59
CA TYR A 23 8.28 -8.38 -5.42
C TYR A 23 7.34 -7.59 -6.32
N VAL A 24 7.01 -6.36 -5.95
CA VAL A 24 6.39 -5.39 -6.85
C VAL A 24 7.37 -4.23 -6.95
N ASP A 25 7.91 -4.01 -8.14
CA ASP A 25 8.85 -2.93 -8.41
C ASP A 25 8.17 -1.91 -9.31
N LYS A 26 8.04 -0.69 -8.79
CA LYS A 26 7.55 0.50 -9.49
C LYS A 26 6.34 0.24 -10.39
N LEU A 27 5.31 -0.38 -9.84
CA LEU A 27 4.02 -0.42 -10.53
C LEU A 27 3.44 1.00 -10.49
N THR A 28 3.00 1.54 -11.62
CA THR A 28 2.50 2.92 -11.69
C THR A 28 1.06 2.96 -12.21
N VAL A 29 0.25 3.80 -11.58
CA VAL A 29 -1.07 4.21 -12.05
C VAL A 29 -1.00 5.70 -12.28
N SER A 30 -1.27 6.13 -13.51
CA SER A 30 -1.37 7.53 -13.89
C SER A 30 -2.75 7.77 -14.50
N TYR A 31 -3.36 8.89 -14.16
CA TYR A 31 -4.68 9.30 -14.61
C TYR A 31 -4.76 10.83 -14.69
N SER A 32 -5.50 11.35 -15.65
CA SER A 32 -5.78 12.78 -15.77
C SER A 32 -7.26 12.94 -16.07
N GLY A 33 -7.98 13.72 -15.26
CA GLY A 33 -9.41 13.88 -15.43
C GLY A 33 -10.13 14.23 -14.15
N TYR A 34 -11.41 13.91 -14.12
CA TYR A 34 -12.27 14.15 -12.96
C TYR A 34 -12.24 12.96 -12.00
N PHE A 35 -12.21 13.25 -10.71
CA PHE A 35 -12.28 12.26 -9.64
C PHE A 35 -12.83 12.90 -8.37
N SER A 36 -13.17 12.11 -7.35
CA SER A 36 -13.43 12.63 -6.01
C SER A 36 -12.27 12.25 -5.11
N TYR A 37 -11.50 13.25 -4.65
CA TYR A 37 -10.37 13.04 -3.73
C TYR A 37 -10.83 12.34 -2.44
N ARG A 38 -11.98 12.78 -1.90
CA ARG A 38 -12.55 12.18 -0.68
C ARG A 38 -12.90 10.71 -0.89
N GLU A 39 -13.68 10.40 -1.93
CA GLU A 39 -14.12 9.02 -2.17
C GLU A 39 -12.94 8.12 -2.58
N PHE A 40 -11.90 8.68 -3.21
CA PHE A 40 -10.65 7.98 -3.52
C PHE A 40 -9.94 7.56 -2.23
N MET A 41 -9.76 8.49 -1.29
CA MET A 41 -9.14 8.17 0.01
C MET A 41 -9.98 7.19 0.83
N ASP A 42 -11.31 7.28 0.74
CA ASP A 42 -12.22 6.31 1.36
C ASP A 42 -12.10 4.91 0.72
N MET A 43 -11.87 4.82 -0.59
CA MET A 43 -11.58 3.55 -1.27
C MET A 43 -10.24 2.97 -0.82
N VAL A 44 -9.20 3.80 -0.68
CA VAL A 44 -7.90 3.39 -0.11
C VAL A 44 -8.06 2.83 1.31
N ASN A 45 -8.84 3.51 2.17
CA ASN A 45 -9.11 3.07 3.54
C ASN A 45 -9.78 1.71 3.57
N ARG A 46 -10.89 1.58 2.84
CA ARG A 46 -11.66 0.33 2.75
C ARG A 46 -10.81 -0.81 2.23
N TRP A 47 -9.96 -0.57 1.22
CA TRP A 47 -9.06 -1.61 0.72
C TRP A 47 -8.10 -2.11 1.80
N CYS A 48 -7.53 -1.21 2.60
CA CYS A 48 -6.64 -1.58 3.70
C CYS A 48 -7.39 -2.43 4.74
N GLU A 49 -8.58 -2.01 5.15
CA GLU A 49 -9.43 -2.73 6.11
C GLU A 49 -9.82 -4.11 5.60
N GLU A 50 -10.34 -4.21 4.37
CA GLU A 50 -10.75 -5.48 3.72
C GLU A 50 -9.60 -6.48 3.65
N LYS A 51 -8.38 -6.00 3.43
CA LYS A 51 -7.19 -6.84 3.28
C LYS A 51 -6.44 -7.08 4.59
N GLY A 52 -6.85 -6.42 5.68
CA GLY A 52 -6.21 -6.48 6.99
C GLY A 52 -4.83 -5.82 7.04
N TYR A 53 -4.62 -4.77 6.24
CA TYR A 53 -3.42 -3.94 6.32
C TYR A 53 -3.60 -2.84 7.35
N TYR A 54 -2.61 -2.72 8.22
CA TYR A 54 -2.40 -1.49 8.98
C TYR A 54 -1.81 -0.44 8.05
N ARG A 55 -2.35 0.77 8.11
CA ARG A 55 -1.92 1.89 7.29
C ARG A 55 -1.19 2.90 8.14
N GLU A 56 -0.03 3.31 7.66
CA GLU A 56 0.76 4.38 8.22
C GLU A 56 1.04 5.47 7.18
N VAL A 57 0.78 6.74 7.54
CA VAL A 57 1.15 7.89 6.72
C VAL A 57 2.60 8.26 7.05
N GLN A 58 3.51 8.05 6.10
CA GLN A 58 4.92 8.42 6.25
C GLN A 58 5.13 9.90 5.99
N SER A 59 4.47 10.44 4.97
CA SER A 59 4.55 11.85 4.62
C SER A 59 3.23 12.34 4.03
N SER A 60 2.96 13.62 4.22
CA SER A 60 1.84 14.33 3.62
C SER A 60 2.32 15.73 3.25
N SER A 61 2.02 16.16 2.05
CA SER A 61 2.39 17.49 1.54
C SER A 61 1.22 18.11 0.81
N GLU A 62 1.13 19.43 0.90
CA GLU A 62 0.15 20.22 0.19
C GLU A 62 0.78 21.54 -0.22
N LYS A 63 0.60 21.89 -1.50
CA LYS A 63 1.12 23.11 -2.07
C LYS A 63 0.07 23.74 -2.96
N VAL A 64 -0.36 24.94 -2.58
CA VAL A 64 -1.23 25.75 -3.44
C VAL A 64 -0.38 26.40 -4.53
N THR A 65 -0.83 26.28 -5.76
CA THR A 65 -0.20 26.87 -6.95
C THR A 65 -1.22 27.72 -7.69
N GLU A 66 -0.78 28.54 -8.65
CA GLU A 66 -1.68 29.33 -9.51
C GLU A 66 -2.65 28.45 -10.31
N LYS A 67 -2.26 27.21 -10.64
CA LYS A 67 -3.06 26.27 -11.46
C LYS A 67 -4.04 25.44 -10.64
N GLY A 68 -3.88 25.37 -9.32
CA GLY A 68 -4.63 24.48 -8.44
C GLY A 68 -3.80 24.03 -7.25
N VAL A 69 -4.30 23.01 -6.55
CA VAL A 69 -3.64 22.44 -5.36
C VAL A 69 -2.89 21.17 -5.74
N ASN A 70 -1.61 21.10 -5.36
CA ASN A 70 -0.85 19.86 -5.43
C ASN A 70 -0.86 19.19 -4.06
N LYS A 71 -1.20 17.91 -3.99
CA LYS A 71 -1.16 17.11 -2.75
C LYS A 71 -0.30 15.87 -2.98
N GLY A 72 0.47 15.47 -1.98
CA GLY A 72 1.30 14.28 -2.04
C GLY A 72 1.23 13.49 -0.74
N PHE A 73 1.14 12.16 -0.84
CA PHE A 73 1.06 11.25 0.29
C PHE A 73 2.01 10.07 0.08
N SER A 74 2.84 9.78 1.07
CA SER A 74 3.55 8.50 1.15
C SER A 74 2.89 7.63 2.20
N LEU A 75 2.38 6.48 1.80
CA LEU A 75 1.72 5.50 2.65
C LEU A 75 2.58 4.26 2.77
N GLN A 76 2.68 3.72 3.97
CA GLN A 76 3.21 2.38 4.22
C GLN A 76 2.10 1.51 4.77
N LEU A 77 1.78 0.45 4.04
CA LEU A 77 0.79 -0.54 4.44
C LEU A 77 1.52 -1.79 4.91
N GLN A 78 1.18 -2.26 6.10
CA GLN A 78 1.83 -3.41 6.73
C GLN A 78 0.80 -4.47 7.08
N ARG A 79 1.10 -5.72 6.78
CA ARG A 79 0.29 -6.87 7.22
C ARG A 79 1.16 -8.05 7.59
N LYS A 80 0.94 -8.58 8.79
CA LYS A 80 1.58 -9.81 9.25
C LYS A 80 1.02 -11.00 8.49
N ILE A 81 1.90 -11.70 7.76
CA ILE A 81 1.53 -12.93 7.04
C ILE A 81 1.80 -14.16 7.90
N SER A 82 2.91 -14.12 8.66
CA SER A 82 3.29 -15.17 9.60
C SER A 82 4.10 -14.55 10.75
N PRO A 83 4.44 -15.30 11.82
CA PRO A 83 5.22 -14.77 12.94
C PRO A 83 6.57 -14.13 12.56
N VAL A 84 7.13 -14.49 11.39
CA VAL A 84 8.44 -14.01 10.93
C VAL A 84 8.39 -13.27 9.60
N HIS A 85 7.22 -13.17 8.95
CA HIS A 85 7.06 -12.52 7.65
C HIS A 85 5.99 -11.43 7.69
N LEU A 86 6.34 -10.27 7.13
CA LEU A 86 5.48 -9.12 6.92
C LEU A 86 5.32 -8.84 5.42
N SER A 87 4.09 -8.63 4.97
CA SER A 87 3.81 -7.97 3.71
C SER A 87 3.90 -6.46 3.95
N VAL A 88 4.69 -5.77 3.13
CA VAL A 88 4.74 -4.31 3.16
C VAL A 88 4.50 -3.76 1.76
N LEU A 89 3.58 -2.80 1.63
CA LEU A 89 3.33 -2.05 0.41
C LEU A 89 3.61 -0.57 0.71
N ASN A 90 4.61 0.00 0.04
CA ASN A 90 4.86 1.44 0.05
C ASN A 90 4.22 2.06 -1.18
N ILE A 91 3.51 3.16 -0.98
CA ILE A 91 2.71 3.79 -2.02
C ILE A 91 2.91 5.29 -1.94
N ASP A 92 3.42 5.86 -3.01
CA ASP A 92 3.52 7.30 -3.17
C ASP A 92 2.40 7.75 -4.11
N ILE A 93 1.51 8.62 -3.62
CA ILE A 93 0.38 9.15 -4.35
C ILE A 93 0.55 10.65 -4.49
N SER A 94 0.54 11.17 -5.71
CA SER A 94 0.54 12.59 -6.01
C SER A 94 -0.73 12.99 -6.76
N PHE A 95 -1.23 14.17 -6.41
CA PHE A 95 -2.28 14.90 -7.08
C PHE A 95 -1.68 16.22 -7.55
N GLU A 96 -1.73 16.51 -8.83
CA GLU A 96 -1.21 17.75 -9.41
C GLU A 96 -2.32 18.57 -10.06
N ASN A 97 -2.19 19.89 -9.96
CA ASN A 97 -3.10 20.88 -10.55
C ASN A 97 -4.56 20.63 -10.17
N MET A 98 -4.82 20.18 -8.95
CA MET A 98 -6.16 19.80 -8.52
C MET A 98 -7.04 21.03 -8.31
N THR A 99 -8.16 21.10 -9.02
CA THR A 99 -9.18 22.15 -8.89
C THR A 99 -10.55 21.57 -8.55
N ASP A 100 -11.35 22.30 -7.78
CA ASP A 100 -12.71 21.89 -7.46
C ASP A 100 -13.68 22.34 -8.57
N GLU A 101 -14.49 21.42 -9.08
CA GLU A 101 -15.50 21.68 -10.10
C GLU A 101 -16.81 20.98 -9.73
N THR A 102 -17.95 21.64 -9.96
CA THR A 102 -19.27 21.02 -9.82
C THR A 102 -19.70 20.43 -11.16
N LYS A 103 -19.97 19.11 -11.21
CA LYS A 103 -20.39 18.38 -12.41
C LYS A 103 -21.64 17.55 -12.14
N GLU A 104 -22.44 17.32 -13.17
CA GLU A 104 -23.55 16.36 -13.10
C GLU A 104 -23.00 14.93 -13.25
N VAL A 105 -23.22 14.11 -12.23
CA VAL A 105 -22.85 12.69 -12.20
C VAL A 105 -24.09 11.89 -11.87
N ASP A 106 -24.47 10.96 -12.74
CA ASP A 106 -25.66 10.12 -12.56
C ASP A 106 -26.95 10.94 -12.27
N GLY A 107 -27.12 12.09 -12.94
CA GLY A 107 -28.30 12.96 -12.79
C GLY A 107 -28.31 13.86 -11.54
N ARG A 108 -27.18 13.94 -10.82
CA ARG A 108 -27.04 14.77 -9.61
C ARG A 108 -25.79 15.63 -9.68
N MET A 109 -25.90 16.89 -9.28
CA MET A 109 -24.73 17.77 -9.14
C MET A 109 -23.85 17.27 -7.98
N LYS A 110 -22.57 17.02 -8.27
CA LYS A 110 -21.55 16.64 -7.29
C LYS A 110 -20.34 17.58 -7.42
N ASN A 111 -19.74 17.91 -6.28
CA ASN A 111 -18.43 18.56 -6.25
C ASN A 111 -17.37 17.48 -6.46
N LEU A 112 -16.63 17.62 -7.56
CA LEU A 112 -15.52 16.77 -7.95
C LEU A 112 -14.23 17.59 -7.97
N ASN A 113 -13.14 16.87 -8.08
CA ASN A 113 -11.81 17.39 -8.34
C ASN A 113 -11.44 17.10 -9.80
N LYS A 114 -10.75 18.02 -10.45
CA LYS A 114 -10.11 17.81 -11.75
C LYS A 114 -8.61 17.98 -11.58
N GLY A 115 -7.83 17.08 -12.17
CA GLY A 115 -6.37 17.18 -12.12
C GLY A 115 -5.69 15.88 -12.56
N ASP A 116 -4.40 15.82 -12.29
CA ASP A 116 -3.56 14.66 -12.58
C ASP A 116 -3.32 13.87 -11.30
N VAL A 117 -3.40 12.53 -11.39
CA VAL A 117 -3.16 11.60 -10.29
C VAL A 117 -2.09 10.62 -10.71
N GLU A 118 -1.03 10.51 -9.92
CA GLU A 118 -0.03 9.45 -10.06
C GLU A 118 0.08 8.67 -8.75
N ALA A 119 0.14 7.34 -8.86
CA ALA A 119 0.40 6.45 -7.75
C ALA A 119 1.48 5.45 -8.12
N VAL A 120 2.55 5.38 -7.32
CA VAL A 120 3.69 4.48 -7.50
C VAL A 120 3.73 3.48 -6.36
N PHE A 121 3.77 2.19 -6.68
CA PHE A 121 3.68 1.11 -5.71
C PHE A 121 4.98 0.30 -5.68
N TYR A 122 5.44 0.04 -4.46
CA TYR A 122 6.51 -0.90 -4.16
C TYR A 122 6.02 -1.94 -3.17
N GLY A 123 6.28 -3.20 -3.45
CA GLY A 123 5.83 -4.32 -2.62
C GLY A 123 6.99 -5.17 -2.15
N TYR A 124 7.05 -5.38 -0.84
CA TYR A 124 8.11 -6.07 -0.14
C TYR A 124 7.55 -7.24 0.65
N LEU A 125 8.29 -8.34 0.66
CA LEU A 125 8.20 -9.33 1.73
C LEU A 125 9.35 -9.06 2.67
N MET A 126 9.03 -8.73 3.92
CA MET A 126 10.03 -8.49 4.96
C MET A 126 10.09 -9.72 5.85
N SER A 127 11.31 -10.22 6.08
CA SER A 127 11.52 -11.42 6.90
C SER A 127 12.47 -11.13 8.05
N SER A 128 12.05 -11.47 9.27
CA SER A 128 12.94 -11.41 10.43
C SER A 128 13.78 -12.69 10.43
N ARG A 129 15.02 -12.61 9.92
CA ARG A 129 16.04 -13.63 10.20
C ARG A 129 16.48 -13.47 11.66
N LYS A 130 15.62 -13.83 12.62
CA LYS A 130 15.98 -13.73 14.03
C LYS A 130 17.12 -14.71 14.31
N SER A 131 18.33 -14.15 14.42
CA SER A 131 19.57 -14.69 15.01
C SER A 131 19.36 -15.01 16.50
N ARG A 132 18.37 -15.85 16.84
CA ARG A 132 18.11 -16.32 18.21
C ARG A 132 18.34 -17.82 18.38
N TRP A 133 18.71 -18.52 17.30
CA TRP A 133 18.94 -19.97 17.30
C TRP A 133 20.41 -20.37 17.26
N GLU A 134 21.33 -19.40 17.27
CA GLU A 134 22.77 -19.64 17.07
C GLU A 134 23.50 -20.24 18.29
N THR A 135 22.85 -20.36 19.45
CA THR A 135 23.57 -20.70 20.68
C THR A 135 23.83 -22.20 20.86
N LYS A 136 23.24 -23.11 20.05
CA LYS A 136 23.36 -24.57 20.28
C LYS A 136 23.49 -25.39 18.98
N ALA A 137 24.45 -26.32 18.94
CA ALA A 137 24.76 -27.10 17.71
C ALA A 137 23.59 -27.94 17.16
N TYR A 138 22.69 -28.41 18.02
CA TYR A 138 21.52 -29.19 17.60
C TYR A 138 20.43 -28.35 16.94
N THR A 139 20.31 -27.05 17.26
CA THR A 139 19.33 -26.15 16.61
C THR A 139 19.75 -25.82 15.18
N TYR A 140 21.05 -25.90 14.86
CA TYR A 140 21.55 -25.70 13.49
C TYR A 140 21.08 -26.79 12.51
N PHE A 141 21.05 -28.05 12.94
CA PHE A 141 20.56 -29.16 12.11
C PHE A 141 19.06 -29.06 11.82
N PHE A 142 18.24 -28.81 12.85
CA PHE A 142 16.80 -28.61 12.68
C PHE A 142 16.48 -27.32 11.91
N ARG A 143 17.27 -26.26 12.08
CA ARG A 143 17.20 -25.06 11.22
C ARG A 143 17.41 -25.42 9.77
N THR A 144 18.45 -26.20 9.44
CA THR A 144 18.73 -26.56 8.04
C THR A 144 17.56 -27.33 7.42
N LEU A 145 16.86 -28.15 8.20
CA LEU A 145 15.66 -28.85 7.76
C LEU A 145 14.45 -27.91 7.64
N ILE A 146 14.21 -27.03 8.61
CA ILE A 146 13.10 -26.05 8.58
C ILE A 146 13.31 -25.02 7.46
N ASP A 147 14.51 -24.47 7.30
CA ASP A 147 14.92 -23.59 6.20
C ASP A 147 14.71 -24.28 4.84
N LYS A 148 15.03 -25.58 4.74
CA LYS A 148 14.92 -26.31 3.48
C LYS A 148 13.50 -26.77 3.15
N PHE A 149 12.66 -27.08 4.15
CA PHE A 149 11.34 -27.69 3.95
C PHE A 149 10.15 -26.78 4.28
N ILE A 150 10.27 -25.80 5.17
CA ILE A 150 9.17 -24.87 5.49
C ILE A 150 9.33 -23.59 4.65
N TYR A 151 10.51 -22.98 4.67
CA TYR A 151 10.74 -21.73 3.93
C TYR A 151 10.72 -21.94 2.41
N LYS A 152 11.20 -23.08 1.89
CA LYS A 152 11.17 -23.34 0.44
C LYS A 152 9.75 -23.56 -0.11
N PHE A 153 8.82 -24.07 0.72
CA PHE A 153 7.46 -24.37 0.30
C PHE A 153 6.51 -23.18 0.49
N ASP A 154 6.65 -22.38 1.56
CA ASP A 154 5.72 -21.27 1.85
C ASP A 154 6.12 -19.94 1.20
N LYS A 155 7.42 -19.73 0.93
CA LYS A 155 7.91 -18.47 0.34
C LYS A 155 7.27 -18.13 -1.00
N PRO A 156 7.04 -19.08 -1.94
CA PRO A 156 6.29 -18.81 -3.17
C PRO A 156 4.87 -18.30 -2.91
N LYS A 157 4.19 -18.82 -1.88
CA LYS A 157 2.85 -18.39 -1.49
C LYS A 157 2.86 -16.96 -0.96
N TYR A 158 3.77 -16.65 -0.04
CA TYR A 158 3.87 -15.29 0.54
C TYR A 158 4.31 -14.25 -0.49
N ARG A 159 5.23 -14.60 -1.39
CA ARG A 159 5.54 -13.80 -2.58
C ARG A 159 4.29 -13.54 -3.42
N GLY A 160 3.55 -14.61 -3.72
CA GLY A 160 2.31 -14.53 -4.50
C GLY A 160 1.33 -13.53 -3.89
N THR A 161 1.18 -13.56 -2.56
CA THR A 161 0.34 -12.62 -1.81
C THR A 161 0.75 -11.17 -2.03
N VAL A 162 2.04 -10.82 -1.85
CA VAL A 162 2.53 -9.43 -2.02
C VAL A 162 2.25 -8.93 -3.44
N ILE A 163 2.55 -9.77 -4.45
CA ILE A 163 2.34 -9.42 -5.86
C ILE A 163 0.85 -9.24 -6.16
N GLN A 164 0.02 -10.17 -5.69
CA GLN A 164 -1.42 -10.15 -5.93
C GLN A 164 -2.06 -8.93 -5.30
N ASP A 165 -1.72 -8.62 -4.05
CA ASP A 165 -2.30 -7.47 -3.35
C ASP A 165 -1.82 -6.14 -3.95
N GLY A 166 -0.54 -6.01 -4.31
CA GLY A 166 -0.06 -4.82 -5.02
C GLY A 166 -0.76 -4.59 -6.36
N LYS A 167 -0.97 -5.66 -7.16
CA LYS A 167 -1.71 -5.59 -8.43
C LYS A 167 -3.20 -5.31 -8.24
N ASP A 168 -3.82 -5.95 -7.25
CA ASP A 168 -5.22 -5.73 -6.91
C ASP A 168 -5.47 -4.28 -6.52
N PHE A 169 -4.58 -3.71 -5.69
CA PHE A 169 -4.73 -2.34 -5.25
C PHE A 169 -4.57 -1.34 -6.40
N ALA A 170 -3.51 -1.49 -7.20
CA ALA A 170 -3.30 -0.65 -8.38
C ALA A 170 -4.48 -0.75 -9.36
N ARG A 171 -5.05 -1.94 -9.56
CA ARG A 171 -6.26 -2.13 -10.39
C ARG A 171 -7.47 -1.40 -9.81
N LYS A 172 -7.71 -1.51 -8.50
CA LYS A 172 -8.83 -0.82 -7.83
C LYS A 172 -8.68 0.70 -7.90
N MET A 173 -7.47 1.24 -7.70
CA MET A 173 -7.19 2.68 -7.85
C MET A 173 -7.44 3.16 -9.27
N ARG A 174 -6.90 2.46 -10.27
CA ARG A 174 -7.15 2.77 -11.69
C ARG A 174 -8.64 2.72 -12.04
N GLY A 175 -9.31 1.63 -11.68
CA GLY A 175 -10.73 1.43 -11.99
C GLY A 175 -11.63 2.45 -11.30
N PHE A 176 -11.28 2.89 -10.09
CA PHE A 176 -11.99 3.97 -9.40
C PHE A 176 -11.89 5.28 -10.19
N LEU A 177 -10.69 5.65 -10.63
CA LEU A 177 -10.44 6.91 -11.35
C LEU A 177 -11.16 6.90 -12.72
N GLU A 178 -11.02 5.83 -13.49
CA GLU A 178 -11.67 5.66 -14.80
C GLU A 178 -13.21 5.62 -14.73
N LEU A 179 -13.78 5.25 -13.58
CA LEU A 179 -15.23 5.18 -13.39
C LEU A 179 -15.87 6.57 -13.29
N TYR A 180 -15.17 7.57 -12.75
CA TYR A 180 -15.71 8.93 -12.67
C TYR A 180 -15.80 9.57 -14.04
N GLU A 181 -14.78 9.40 -14.88
CA GLU A 181 -14.78 9.90 -16.25
C GLU A 181 -15.99 9.41 -17.04
N LYS A 182 -16.30 8.10 -16.94
CA LYS A 182 -17.43 7.48 -17.66
C LYS A 182 -18.81 7.93 -17.21
N LYS A 183 -18.94 8.44 -15.98
CA LYS A 183 -20.23 8.83 -15.39
C LYS A 183 -20.56 10.30 -15.54
N ILE A 184 -19.58 11.09 -15.98
CA ILE A 184 -19.80 12.50 -16.26
C ILE A 184 -20.48 12.59 -17.61
N LYS A 185 -21.60 13.31 -17.64
CA LYS A 185 -22.27 13.69 -18.87
C LYS A 185 -21.60 14.96 -19.39
N ASP A 186 -21.29 14.98 -20.68
CA ASP A 186 -20.91 16.21 -21.39
C ASP A 186 -22.08 17.21 -21.43
#